data_AF-A0A7V7CRZ5-F1
#
_entry.id   AF-A0A7V7CRZ5-F1
#
_cell.length_a   1.000
_cell.length_b   1.000
_cell.length_c   1.000
_cell.angle_alpha   90.00
_cell.angle_beta   90.00
_cell.angle_gamma   90.00
#
_symmetry.space_group_name_H-M   'P 1'
#
loop_
_entity.id
_entity.type
_entity.pdbx_description
1 polymer ?
#
loop_
_entity_poly.entity_id
_entity_poly.type
_entity_poly.pdbx_seq_one_letter_code
_entity_poly.pdbx_strand_id
1 'polypeptide(L)' 'MSDKFYRLGCDIGGTFTDFVLLNDETGEIRINKCLTTPGDPSDAVEQ' A
#
# COMPACT_ATOMS: atom_id res chain seq x y z
N MET A 1 20.65 -11.32 -7.37
CA MET A 1 19.49 -11.17 -6.47
C MET A 1 18.91 -9.82 -6.80
N SER A 2 17.62 -9.73 -7.10
CA SER A 2 17.00 -8.48 -7.53
C SER A 2 17.00 -7.51 -6.34
N ASP A 3 17.77 -6.42 -6.42
CA ASP A 3 17.69 -5.35 -5.42
C ASP A 3 16.26 -4.78 -5.50
N LYS A 4 15.45 -5.10 -4.50
CA LYS A 4 14.10 -4.55 -4.37
C LYS A 4 14.23 -3.20 -3.68
N PHE A 5 14.13 -2.13 -4.46
CA PHE A 5 14.30 -0.75 -3.99
C PHE A 5 13.08 -0.18 -3.25
N TYR A 6 11.95 -0.89 -3.28
CA TYR A 6 10.72 -0.47 -2.64
C TYR A 6 10.11 -1.57 -1.77
N ARG A 7 9.65 -1.18 -0.57
CA ARG A 7 8.83 -1.98 0.33
C ARG A 7 7.43 -1.38 0.41
N LEU A 8 6.41 -2.21 0.17
CA LEU A 8 5.00 -1.84 0.30
C LEU A 8 4.39 -2.55 1.50
N GLY A 9 3.85 -1.79 2.45
CA GLY A 9 2.94 -2.26 3.48
C GLY A 9 1.50 -1.95 3.09
N CYS A 10 0.59 -2.89 3.37
CA CYS A 10 -0.85 -2.74 3.16
C CYS A 10 -1.59 -3.28 4.40
N ASP A 11 -2.55 -2.52 4.90
CA ASP A 11 -3.47 -2.92 5.97
C ASP A 11 -4.91 -2.70 5.50
N ILE A 12 -5.65 -3.80 5.37
CA ILE A 12 -7.03 -3.80 4.85
C ILE A 12 -7.98 -3.83 6.04
N GLY A 13 -8.59 -2.69 6.33
CA GLY A 13 -9.66 -2.55 7.32
C GLY A 13 -11.05 -2.71 6.71
N GLY A 14 -12.09 -2.57 7.54
CA GLY A 14 -13.48 -2.65 7.09
C GLY A 14 -13.97 -1.42 6.31
N THR A 15 -13.50 -0.22 6.68
CA THR A 15 -13.91 1.05 6.05
C THR A 15 -12.82 1.61 5.15
N PHE A 16 -11.55 1.48 5.54
CA PHE A 16 -10.42 2.02 4.82
C PHE A 16 -9.32 0.98 4.65
N THR A 17 -8.57 1.12 3.55
CA THR A 17 -7.33 0.41 3.27
C THR A 17 -6.19 1.41 3.33
N ASP A 18 -5.15 1.08 4.09
CA ASP A 18 -3.99 1.91 4.34
C ASP A 18 -2.75 1.33 3.62
N PHE A 19 -1.99 2.19 2.93
CA PHE A 19 -0.77 1.83 2.23
C PHE A 19 0.43 2.65 2.70
N VAL A 20 1.59 1.99 2.80
CA VAL A 20 2.87 2.63 3.07
C VAL A 20 3.89 2.13 2.06
N LEU A 21 4.42 3.04 1.23
CA LEU A 21 5.52 2.76 0.31
C LEU A 21 6.80 3.38 0.86
N LEU A 22 7.80 2.54 1.09
CA LEU A 22 9.14 2.94 1.51
C LEU A 22 10.13 2.70 0.36
N ASN A 23 10.86 3.74 -0.01
CA ASN A 23 12.05 3.62 -0.85
C ASN A 23 13.25 3.28 0.04
N ASP A 24 13.86 2.11 -0.16
CA ASP A 24 14.99 1.65 0.65
C ASP A 24 16.32 2.34 0.31
N GLU A 25 16.41 2.97 -0.87
CA GLU A 25 17.61 3.73 -1.26
C GLU A 25 17.61 5.14 -0.68
N THR A 26 16.45 5.81 -0.70
CA THR A 26 16.34 7.22 -0.28
C THR A 26 15.77 7.39 1.12
N GLY A 27 15.09 6.37 1.66
CA GLY A 27 14.28 6.47 2.88
C GLY A 27 12.96 7.24 2.69
N GLU A 28 12.59 7.61 1.47
CA GLU A 28 11.32 8.30 1.19
C GLU A 28 10.13 7.41 1.56
N ILE A 29 9.18 7.98 2.31
CA ILE A 29 7.93 7.32 2.69
C ILE A 29 6.76 8.03 2.01
N ARG A 30 5.93 7.26 1.32
CA ARG A 30 4.62 7.70 0.81
C ARG A 30 3.51 6.93 1.48
N ILE A 31 2.47 7.64 1.87
CA ILE A 31 1.30 7.09 2.55
C ILE A 31 0.08 7.33 1.65
N ASN A 32 -0.73 6.31 1.47
CA ASN A 32 -2.03 6.43 0.81
C ASN A 32 -3.11 5.78 1.67
N LYS A 33 -4.32 6.33 1.62
CA LYS A 33 -5.49 5.81 2.33
C LYS A 33 -6.70 5.93 1.42
N CYS A 34 -7.38 4.82 1.16
CA CYS A 34 -8.59 4.79 0.35
C CYS A 34 -9.71 4.07 1.11
N LEU A 35 -10.96 4.21 0.64
CA LEU A 35 -12.07 3.41 1.15
C LEU A 35 -11.84 1.94 0.77
N THR A 36 -12.06 1.03 1.71
CA THR A 36 -12.06 -0.40 1.39
C THR A 36 -13.25 -0.70 0.49
N THR A 37 -13.04 -1.53 -0.53
CA THR A 37 -14.12 -2.13 -1.32
C THR A 37 -14.49 -3.47 -0.66
N PRO A 38 -15.57 -3.58 0.14
CA PRO A 38 -15.78 -4.77 0.98
C PRO A 38 -16.22 -6.01 0.19
N GLY A 39 -16.72 -5.81 -1.04
CA GLY A 39 -17.08 -6.88 -1.97
C GLY A 39 -15.87 -7.55 -2.61
N ASP A 40 -14.80 -6.78 -2.86
CA ASP A 40 -13.50 -7.29 -3.29
C ASP A 40 -12.38 -6.30 -2.88
N PRO A 41 -11.64 -6.58 -1.80
CA PRO A 41 -10.59 -5.68 -1.33
C PRO A 41 -9.45 -5.45 -2.33
N SER A 42 -9.25 -6.30 -3.35
CA SER A 42 -8.23 -6.01 -4.37
C SER A 42 -8.58 -4.80 -5.23
N ASP A 43 -9.86 -4.48 -5.41
CA ASP A 43 -10.30 -3.30 -6.16
C ASP A 43 -9.79 -2.00 -5.54
N ALA A 44 -9.57 -1.98 -4.22
CA ALA A 44 -9.00 -0.83 -3.52
C ALA A 44 -7.49 -0.65 -3.78
N VAL A 45 -6.81 -1.68 -4.28
CA VAL A 45 -5.38 -1.70 -4.62
C VAL A 45 -5.15 -1.30 -6.08
N GLU A 46 -6.15 -1.46 -6.96
CA GLU A 46 -6.05 -1.18 -8.40
C GLU A 46 -6.26 0.29 -8.79
N GLN A 47 -6.63 1.18 -7.85
CA GLN A 47 -6.84 2.62 -8.07
C GLN A 47 -5.62 3.47 -7.72
#